data_AF-A0A7C4TWE0-F1
#
_entry.id   AF-A0A7C4TWE0-F1
#
_cell.length_a   1.000
_cell.length_b   1.000
_cell.length_c   1.000
_cell.angle_alpha   90.00
_cell.angle_beta   90.00
_cell.angle_gamma   90.00
#
_symmetry.space_group_name_H-M   'P 1'
#
loop_
_entity.id
_entity.type
_entity.pdbx_description
1 polymer ?
#
loop_
_entity_poly.entity_id
_entity_poly.type
_entity_poly.pdbx_seq_one_letter_code
_entity_poly.pdbx_strand_id
1 'polypeptide(L)'
;DYILENVDRLIKTPEASTEKKIAVVGSGPAGLSAAYFLRKRGYKVTVFEKEDTAGGVLRYGIPPFRLPKRLVEKTVEIFQKKLGIEFRFNTEIGRDLTLKDLMDRYDAVFFATGAWKEASMQIPGEELMENGLDFLKKVNKGETKTLWKKVVVIGGGNVAIDVARVLLRLGAEPTIVYRRTEKEMPALKEEVQVAKEEGVKFEFLTQPVKAEKVGEKIVLTCVKMKLGPLDETGRPKPVPIEGSEFTMECDAVIKAIGERPDLSFMPAEFLEANRLKCDVSRFIGRNLFAGGDVVTGPATVVEAIAAGRKAAESINAYLTSKKEEAPAVKWEMKLEKVDVSCLKKMGRVEVPELSPKDRIHSLETEDIIGISWEDAKYEAGRCLNCGCVMAHPSDVAPALIALNAEVVTNKRTIPAEDFFRPGGLSTTVLEPDEIVVEIKVPTPKPGTKSKFMKFSIRSSIDFPIVNCATAIRSQNGVVEEARICLNAVAPIPYRVKKAEEYIKGKPITEQIAEEAAEKIMEDVNPLPYNTYKVSIAKALIKRTIIACK
;
A
#
# COMPACT_ATOMS: atom_id res chain seq x y z
N ASP A 1 11.20 20.56 1.45
CA ASP A 1 9.89 19.98 1.05
C ASP A 1 9.75 19.92 -0.48
N TYR A 2 10.47 19.00 -1.13
CA TYR A 2 10.72 19.04 -2.59
C TYR A 2 9.46 19.14 -3.47
N ILE A 3 8.39 18.38 -3.17
CA ILE A 3 7.16 18.40 -3.98
C ILE A 3 6.48 19.78 -3.92
N LEU A 4 6.39 20.37 -2.73
CA LEU A 4 5.77 21.68 -2.52
C LEU A 4 6.59 22.83 -3.10
N GLU A 5 7.91 22.65 -3.23
CA GLU A 5 8.81 23.61 -3.89
C GLU A 5 8.79 23.49 -5.43
N ASN A 6 8.30 22.38 -5.97
CA ASN A 6 8.31 22.07 -7.42
C ASN A 6 6.89 21.86 -7.99
N VAL A 7 5.90 22.53 -7.40
CA VAL A 7 4.47 22.34 -7.69
C VAL A 7 4.15 22.58 -9.15
N ASP A 8 4.75 23.58 -9.80
CA ASP A 8 4.48 23.89 -11.20
C ASP A 8 4.88 22.75 -12.15
N ARG A 9 5.94 22.01 -11.78
CA ARG A 9 6.43 20.86 -12.54
C ARG A 9 5.62 19.59 -12.25
N LEU A 10 5.22 19.40 -10.98
CA LEU A 10 4.71 18.12 -10.49
C LEU A 10 3.18 18.04 -10.43
N ILE A 11 2.49 19.17 -10.24
CA ILE A 11 1.03 19.24 -10.15
C ILE A 11 0.51 19.99 -11.37
N LYS A 12 0.02 19.24 -12.36
CA LYS A 12 -0.55 19.81 -13.58
C LYS A 12 -2.01 20.21 -13.36
N THR A 13 -2.39 21.36 -13.90
CA THR A 13 -3.79 21.75 -14.04
C THR A 13 -4.48 20.87 -15.08
N PRO A 14 -5.79 20.62 -14.94
CA PRO A 14 -6.53 19.84 -15.93
C PRO A 14 -6.53 20.55 -17.29
N GLU A 15 -6.28 19.79 -18.36
CA GLU A 15 -6.17 20.30 -19.75
C GLU A 15 -7.53 20.73 -20.31
N ALA A 16 -8.62 20.10 -19.84
CA ALA A 16 -9.99 20.45 -20.17
C ALA A 16 -10.84 20.52 -18.89
N SER A 17 -11.87 21.35 -18.90
CA SER A 17 -12.86 21.41 -17.82
C SER A 17 -14.23 21.00 -18.33
N THR A 18 -14.98 20.31 -17.49
CA THR A 18 -16.36 19.89 -17.75
C THR A 18 -17.33 20.83 -17.04
N GLU A 19 -18.60 20.85 -17.48
CA GLU A 19 -19.66 21.58 -16.78
C GLU A 19 -20.22 20.82 -15.56
N LYS A 20 -19.78 19.57 -15.36
CA LYS A 20 -20.23 18.70 -14.27
C LYS A 20 -19.66 19.15 -12.93
N LYS A 21 -20.54 19.23 -11.93
CA LYS A 21 -20.26 19.73 -10.58
C LYS A 21 -20.27 18.60 -9.57
N ILE A 22 -19.24 18.53 -8.74
CA ILE A 22 -19.09 17.50 -7.70
C ILE A 22 -18.95 18.16 -6.34
N ALA A 23 -19.77 17.71 -5.38
CA ALA A 23 -19.64 18.09 -3.98
C ALA A 23 -18.81 17.04 -3.24
N VAL A 24 -17.83 17.49 -2.45
CA VAL A 24 -17.07 16.65 -1.52
C VAL A 24 -17.38 17.13 -0.11
N VAL A 25 -17.85 16.25 0.77
CA VAL A 25 -18.21 16.58 2.15
C VAL A 25 -17.13 16.06 3.09
N GLY A 26 -16.44 16.99 3.76
CA GLY A 26 -15.27 16.73 4.60
C GLY A 26 -13.95 16.93 3.84
N SER A 27 -13.03 17.68 4.43
CA SER A 27 -11.71 17.99 3.86
C SER A 27 -10.56 17.19 4.49
N GLY A 28 -10.88 16.02 5.05
CA GLY A 28 -9.86 15.05 5.48
C GLY A 28 -9.08 14.43 4.32
N PRO A 29 -8.16 13.48 4.59
CA PRO A 29 -7.34 12.85 3.56
C PRO A 29 -8.14 12.24 2.40
N ALA A 30 -9.27 11.59 2.70
CA ALA A 30 -10.15 11.02 1.69
C ALA A 30 -10.80 12.09 0.81
N GLY A 31 -11.34 13.15 1.41
CA GLY A 31 -11.97 14.26 0.69
C GLY A 31 -10.99 15.02 -0.19
N LEU A 32 -9.81 15.37 0.35
CA LEU A 32 -8.75 16.05 -0.41
C LEU A 32 -8.24 15.19 -1.57
N SER A 33 -8.02 13.88 -1.34
CA SER A 33 -7.64 12.94 -2.40
C SER A 33 -8.69 12.88 -3.51
N ALA A 34 -9.97 12.71 -3.16
CA ALA A 34 -11.05 12.67 -4.14
C ALA A 34 -11.13 13.99 -4.93
N ALA A 35 -11.06 15.13 -4.24
CA ALA A 35 -11.12 16.45 -4.85
C ALA A 35 -9.97 16.65 -5.85
N TYR A 36 -8.75 16.25 -5.50
CA TYR A 36 -7.59 16.27 -6.38
C TYR A 36 -7.81 15.44 -7.65
N PHE A 37 -8.20 14.17 -7.51
CA PHE A 37 -8.36 13.25 -8.64
C PHE A 37 -9.57 13.58 -9.53
N LEU A 38 -10.65 14.10 -8.95
CA LEU A 38 -11.80 14.61 -9.69
C LEU A 38 -11.42 15.88 -10.45
N ARG A 39 -10.70 16.80 -9.80
CA ARG A 39 -10.29 18.04 -10.46
C ARG A 39 -9.33 17.77 -11.61
N LYS A 40 -8.41 16.81 -11.47
CA LYS A 40 -7.52 16.35 -12.55
C LYS A 40 -8.29 15.85 -13.79
N ARG A 41 -9.51 15.34 -13.62
CA ARG A 41 -10.41 14.91 -14.72
C ARG A 41 -11.24 16.06 -15.31
N GLY A 42 -11.04 17.29 -14.83
CA GLY A 42 -11.72 18.48 -15.35
C GLY A 42 -13.04 18.83 -14.66
N TYR A 43 -13.47 18.09 -13.64
CA TYR A 43 -14.70 18.40 -12.91
C TYR A 43 -14.60 19.71 -12.12
N LYS A 44 -15.74 20.40 -11.94
CA LYS A 44 -15.87 21.53 -11.01
C LYS A 44 -16.12 20.96 -9.61
N VAL A 45 -15.17 21.13 -8.69
CA VAL A 45 -15.21 20.50 -7.36
C VAL A 45 -15.38 21.56 -6.27
N THR A 46 -16.40 21.38 -5.43
CA THR A 46 -16.60 22.16 -4.21
C THR A 46 -16.46 21.23 -3.00
N VAL A 47 -15.54 21.56 -2.08
CA VAL A 47 -15.32 20.85 -0.82
C VAL A 47 -16.01 21.61 0.31
N PHE A 48 -16.92 20.96 1.02
CA PHE A 48 -17.60 21.48 2.20
C PHE A 48 -16.91 20.98 3.46
N GLU A 49 -16.51 21.91 4.33
CA GLU A 49 -15.79 21.63 5.57
C GLU A 49 -16.51 22.29 6.75
N LYS A 50 -16.72 21.51 7.81
CA LYS A 50 -17.37 21.96 9.05
C LYS A 50 -16.48 22.97 9.79
N GLU A 51 -15.18 22.77 9.76
CA GLU A 51 -14.21 23.63 10.43
C GLU A 51 -13.82 24.85 9.58
N ASP A 52 -13.02 25.72 10.18
CA ASP A 52 -12.51 26.97 9.62
C ASP A 52 -11.36 26.79 8.61
N THR A 53 -10.69 25.63 8.64
CA THR A 53 -9.59 25.30 7.72
C THR A 53 -9.68 23.84 7.26
N ALA A 54 -9.09 23.53 6.10
CA ALA A 54 -9.10 22.17 5.57
C ALA A 54 -8.00 21.28 6.18
N GLY A 55 -8.21 19.97 6.08
CA GLY A 55 -7.20 18.95 6.39
C GLY A 55 -7.71 17.82 7.29
N GLY A 56 -8.86 17.98 7.94
CA GLY A 56 -9.42 16.99 8.86
C GLY A 56 -8.40 16.56 9.92
N VAL A 57 -8.20 15.24 10.10
CA VAL A 57 -7.25 14.71 11.09
C VAL A 57 -5.80 15.14 10.86
N LEU A 58 -5.40 15.48 9.62
CA LEU A 58 -4.05 16.00 9.32
C LEU A 58 -3.81 17.36 9.98
N ARG A 59 -4.88 18.17 10.05
CA ARG A 59 -4.88 19.51 10.62
C ARG A 59 -5.15 19.47 12.12
N TYR A 60 -6.17 18.75 12.52
CA TYR A 60 -6.74 18.84 13.87
C TYR A 60 -6.38 17.66 14.79
N GLY A 61 -5.99 16.50 14.24
CA GLY A 61 -5.67 15.32 15.06
C GLY A 61 -4.17 15.12 15.26
N ILE A 62 -3.44 14.87 14.18
CA ILE A 62 -2.00 14.54 14.23
C ILE A 62 -1.23 15.75 14.81
N PRO A 63 -0.32 15.61 15.78
CA PRO A 63 0.46 16.73 16.30
C PRO A 63 1.46 17.35 15.30
N PRO A 64 1.92 18.60 15.49
CA PRO A 64 2.82 19.28 14.55
C PRO A 64 4.21 18.62 14.44
N PHE A 65 4.77 18.12 15.56
CA PHE A 65 6.04 17.39 15.59
C PHE A 65 6.05 16.07 14.79
N ARG A 66 4.87 15.53 14.43
CA ARG A 66 4.73 14.38 13.50
C ARG A 66 4.33 14.81 12.09
N LEU A 67 3.53 15.86 11.98
CA LEU A 67 3.07 16.41 10.71
C LEU A 67 2.93 17.93 10.81
N PRO A 68 3.92 18.69 10.30
CA PRO A 68 3.88 20.14 10.34
C PRO A 68 2.66 20.70 9.65
N LYS A 69 1.94 21.56 10.35
CA LYS A 69 0.66 22.09 9.89
C LYS A 69 0.81 22.95 8.62
N ARG A 70 1.95 23.62 8.47
CA ARG A 70 2.36 24.36 7.27
C ARG A 70 2.34 23.52 5.99
N LEU A 71 2.59 22.20 6.06
CA LEU A 71 2.60 21.33 4.88
C LEU A 71 1.17 21.06 4.39
N VAL A 72 0.25 20.87 5.33
CA VAL A 72 -1.19 20.69 5.06
C VAL A 72 -1.75 21.98 4.47
N GLU A 73 -1.47 23.13 5.09
CA GLU A 73 -1.88 24.45 4.61
C GLU A 73 -1.40 24.71 3.18
N LYS A 74 -0.10 24.55 2.91
CA LYS A 74 0.46 24.73 1.56
C LYS A 74 -0.20 23.80 0.55
N THR A 75 -0.48 22.55 0.91
CA THR A 75 -1.15 21.58 0.03
C THR A 75 -2.57 22.04 -0.33
N VAL A 76 -3.34 22.50 0.67
CA VAL A 76 -4.69 23.05 0.46
C VAL A 76 -4.65 24.31 -0.39
N GLU A 77 -3.70 25.21 -0.13
CA GLU A 77 -3.52 26.42 -0.94
C GLU A 77 -3.23 26.10 -2.41
N ILE A 78 -2.43 25.08 -2.69
CA ILE A 78 -2.18 24.61 -4.06
C ILE A 78 -3.48 24.10 -4.70
N PHE A 79 -4.28 23.33 -3.95
CA PHE A 79 -5.56 22.82 -4.45
C PHE A 79 -6.52 23.96 -4.77
N GLN A 80 -6.56 25.00 -3.94
CA GLN A 80 -7.40 26.16 -4.16
C GLN A 80 -6.88 27.04 -5.32
N LYS A 81 -5.65 27.53 -5.22
CA LYS A 81 -5.09 28.54 -6.13
C LYS A 81 -4.69 27.97 -7.48
N LYS A 82 -4.07 26.78 -7.51
CA LYS A 82 -3.56 26.18 -8.75
C LYS A 82 -4.59 25.27 -9.41
N LEU A 83 -5.22 24.39 -8.64
CA LEU A 83 -6.21 23.47 -9.20
C LEU A 83 -7.60 24.10 -9.31
N GLY A 84 -7.90 25.20 -8.63
CA GLY A 84 -9.22 25.84 -8.69
C GLY A 84 -10.31 25.03 -7.98
N ILE A 85 -9.94 24.27 -6.95
CA ILE A 85 -10.89 23.57 -6.08
C ILE A 85 -11.49 24.60 -5.12
N GLU A 86 -12.82 24.67 -5.07
CA GLU A 86 -13.54 25.58 -4.19
C GLU A 86 -13.66 24.95 -2.79
N PHE A 87 -13.39 25.73 -1.74
CA PHE A 87 -13.59 25.31 -0.36
C PHE A 87 -14.66 26.19 0.30
N ARG A 88 -15.64 25.55 0.95
CA ARG A 88 -16.71 26.16 1.75
C ARG A 88 -16.52 25.72 3.21
N PHE A 89 -15.78 26.55 3.95
CA PHE A 89 -15.51 26.36 5.38
C PHE A 89 -16.72 26.72 6.24
N ASN A 90 -16.68 26.33 7.51
CA ASN A 90 -17.75 26.59 8.49
C ASN A 90 -19.14 26.16 7.97
N THR A 91 -19.19 25.05 7.23
CA THR A 91 -20.41 24.51 6.63
C THR A 91 -20.61 23.07 7.05
N GLU A 92 -21.50 22.84 8.02
CA GLU A 92 -21.81 21.53 8.56
C GLU A 92 -23.01 20.89 7.82
N ILE A 93 -22.75 19.79 7.10
CA ILE A 93 -23.81 19.04 6.43
C ILE A 93 -24.66 18.28 7.46
N GLY A 94 -25.97 18.44 7.37
CA GLY A 94 -26.94 18.01 8.39
C GLY A 94 -27.44 19.14 9.29
N ARG A 95 -26.72 20.28 9.33
CA ARG A 95 -27.11 21.48 10.09
C ARG A 95 -27.34 22.69 9.18
N ASP A 96 -26.35 23.08 8.39
CA ASP A 96 -26.40 24.27 7.54
C ASP A 96 -26.94 23.96 6.13
N LEU A 97 -26.64 22.77 5.62
CA LEU A 97 -27.16 22.23 4.35
C LEU A 97 -27.55 20.77 4.55
N THR A 98 -28.62 20.32 3.89
CA THR A 98 -29.00 18.90 3.93
C THR A 98 -28.22 18.09 2.89
N LEU A 99 -28.08 16.78 3.12
CA LEU A 99 -27.53 15.89 2.10
C LEU A 99 -28.35 15.91 0.81
N LYS A 100 -29.68 16.05 0.94
CA LYS A 100 -30.60 16.17 -0.19
C LYS A 100 -30.30 17.42 -1.04
N ASP A 101 -30.05 18.57 -0.39
CA ASP A 101 -29.66 19.80 -1.09
C ASP A 101 -28.43 19.58 -1.96
N LEU A 102 -27.43 18.87 -1.46
CA LEU A 102 -26.21 18.57 -2.22
C LEU A 102 -26.51 17.63 -3.39
N MET A 103 -27.25 16.56 -3.15
CA MET A 103 -27.57 15.57 -4.18
C MET A 103 -28.41 16.15 -5.32
N ASP A 104 -29.26 17.14 -5.04
CA ASP A 104 -30.10 17.79 -6.05
C ASP A 104 -29.34 18.91 -6.82
N ARG A 105 -28.30 19.53 -6.23
CA ARG A 105 -27.53 20.63 -6.84
C ARG A 105 -26.26 20.20 -7.59
N TYR A 106 -25.75 19.01 -7.29
CA TYR A 106 -24.49 18.49 -7.83
C TYR A 106 -24.72 17.19 -8.62
N ASP A 107 -23.93 16.96 -9.65
CA ASP A 107 -24.02 15.75 -10.47
C ASP A 107 -23.59 14.50 -9.68
N ALA A 108 -22.67 14.65 -8.72
CA ALA A 108 -22.31 13.62 -7.75
C ALA A 108 -21.88 14.22 -6.40
N VAL A 109 -22.05 13.45 -5.34
CA VAL A 109 -21.66 13.81 -3.97
C VAL A 109 -20.74 12.73 -3.41
N PHE A 110 -19.57 13.12 -2.88
CA PHE A 110 -18.67 12.24 -2.15
C PHE A 110 -18.65 12.58 -0.66
N PHE A 111 -19.03 11.63 0.17
CA PHE A 111 -19.16 11.77 1.61
C PHE A 111 -17.94 11.19 2.34
N ALA A 112 -17.15 12.05 2.97
CA ALA A 112 -15.86 11.73 3.57
C ALA A 112 -15.64 12.46 4.91
N THR A 113 -16.67 12.44 5.78
CA THR A 113 -16.67 13.15 7.07
C THR A 113 -15.78 12.53 8.13
N GLY A 114 -15.30 11.31 7.91
CA GLY A 114 -14.45 10.57 8.86
C GLY A 114 -15.21 10.04 10.08
N ALA A 115 -14.46 9.72 11.14
CA ALA A 115 -14.97 9.20 12.40
C ALA A 115 -14.52 10.08 13.56
N TRP A 116 -15.33 11.07 13.93
CA TRP A 116 -15.01 12.05 14.99
C TRP A 116 -15.80 11.82 16.28
N LYS A 117 -16.86 11.01 16.24
CA LYS A 117 -17.72 10.80 17.41
C LYS A 117 -17.06 9.80 18.34
N GLU A 118 -16.88 10.16 19.59
CA GLU A 118 -16.20 9.29 20.55
C GLU A 118 -17.06 8.08 20.98
N ALA A 119 -16.37 6.99 21.38
CA ALA A 119 -16.93 5.93 22.20
C ALA A 119 -17.16 6.39 23.65
N SER A 120 -18.17 5.81 24.32
CA SER A 120 -18.43 6.04 25.73
C SER A 120 -17.89 4.90 26.57
N MET A 121 -17.30 5.23 27.73
CA MET A 121 -16.86 4.26 28.73
C MET A 121 -18.00 3.68 29.55
N GLN A 122 -19.12 4.42 29.68
CA GLN A 122 -20.30 4.06 30.44
C GLN A 122 -20.00 3.82 31.93
N ILE A 123 -19.18 4.70 32.52
CA ILE A 123 -18.83 4.66 33.95
C ILE A 123 -19.30 5.94 34.66
N PRO A 124 -19.61 5.88 35.96
CA PRO A 124 -19.91 7.09 36.73
C PRO A 124 -18.70 8.05 36.74
N GLY A 125 -18.96 9.33 36.47
CA GLY A 125 -17.93 10.37 36.41
C GLY A 125 -17.24 10.51 35.05
N GLU A 126 -17.68 9.81 34.01
CA GLU A 126 -17.12 9.94 32.65
C GLU A 126 -17.16 11.41 32.13
N GLU A 127 -18.13 12.20 32.57
CA GLU A 127 -18.26 13.63 32.22
C GLU A 127 -17.13 14.52 32.75
N LEU A 128 -16.32 14.02 33.70
CA LEU A 128 -15.13 14.70 34.21
C LEU A 128 -13.91 14.53 33.29
N MET A 129 -14.02 13.69 32.24
CA MET A 129 -12.92 13.35 31.33
C MET A 129 -13.00 14.14 30.03
N GLU A 130 -11.85 14.56 29.52
CA GLU A 130 -11.76 15.22 28.21
C GLU A 130 -11.58 14.19 27.09
N ASN A 131 -12.17 14.46 25.92
CA ASN A 131 -11.93 13.65 24.72
C ASN A 131 -10.54 13.94 24.14
N GLY A 132 -9.80 12.88 23.82
CA GLY A 132 -8.43 13.00 23.30
C GLY A 132 -8.32 13.69 21.95
N LEU A 133 -9.26 13.47 21.04
CA LEU A 133 -9.24 14.11 19.72
C LEU A 133 -9.61 15.60 19.81
N ASP A 134 -10.56 15.96 20.68
CA ASP A 134 -10.90 17.35 20.99
C ASP A 134 -9.74 18.08 21.67
N PHE A 135 -9.04 17.43 22.61
CA PHE A 135 -7.82 17.95 23.21
C PHE A 135 -6.74 18.22 22.15
N LEU A 136 -6.45 17.24 21.29
CA LEU A 136 -5.50 17.41 20.18
C LEU A 136 -5.92 18.54 19.23
N LYS A 137 -7.22 18.65 18.95
CA LYS A 137 -7.78 19.71 18.11
C LYS A 137 -7.55 21.09 18.73
N LYS A 138 -7.79 21.27 20.02
CA LYS A 138 -7.51 22.52 20.75
C LYS A 138 -6.04 22.88 20.68
N VAL A 139 -5.16 21.92 20.98
CA VAL A 139 -3.69 22.12 20.91
C VAL A 139 -3.26 22.52 19.50
N ASN A 140 -3.76 21.83 18.47
CA ASN A 140 -3.47 22.14 17.07
C ASN A 140 -4.06 23.48 16.60
N LYS A 141 -5.06 24.02 17.31
CA LYS A 141 -5.59 25.39 17.13
C LYS A 141 -4.82 26.45 17.93
N GLY A 142 -3.79 26.06 18.68
CA GLY A 142 -2.93 26.95 19.47
C GLY A 142 -3.29 27.06 20.95
N GLU A 143 -4.28 26.30 21.44
CA GLU A 143 -4.61 26.25 22.87
C GLU A 143 -3.63 25.34 23.62
N THR A 144 -2.47 25.89 23.97
CA THR A 144 -1.33 25.13 24.55
C THR A 144 -1.15 25.34 26.05
N LYS A 145 -2.01 26.15 26.70
CA LYS A 145 -1.90 26.42 28.14
C LYS A 145 -2.64 25.36 28.94
N THR A 146 -1.93 24.57 29.73
CA THR A 146 -2.51 23.74 30.80
C THR A 146 -1.75 23.98 32.10
N LEU A 147 -2.46 23.90 33.24
CA LEU A 147 -1.84 23.91 34.57
C LEU A 147 -1.65 22.50 35.13
N TRP A 148 -1.93 21.48 34.32
CA TRP A 148 -1.89 20.08 34.74
C TRP A 148 -0.46 19.59 34.88
N LYS A 149 -0.21 18.84 35.96
CA LYS A 149 1.06 18.17 36.25
C LYS A 149 0.95 16.68 36.09
N LYS A 150 -0.06 16.03 36.65
CA LYS A 150 -0.30 14.58 36.51
C LYS A 150 -1.55 14.36 35.68
N VAL A 151 -1.42 13.69 34.53
CA VAL A 151 -2.55 13.44 33.63
C VAL A 151 -2.67 11.95 33.35
N VAL A 152 -3.88 11.41 33.42
CA VAL A 152 -4.16 10.02 33.03
C VAL A 152 -4.76 9.99 31.63
N VAL A 153 -4.15 9.23 30.74
CA VAL A 153 -4.63 9.04 29.36
C VAL A 153 -5.18 7.62 29.22
N ILE A 154 -6.49 7.47 28.99
CA ILE A 154 -7.15 6.18 28.92
C ILE A 154 -7.20 5.72 27.46
N GLY A 155 -6.48 4.67 27.10
CA GLY A 155 -6.46 4.14 25.74
C GLY A 155 -5.15 3.47 25.37
N GLY A 156 -5.09 2.91 24.16
CA GLY A 156 -3.86 2.28 23.64
C GLY A 156 -3.65 2.46 22.14
N GLY A 157 -4.46 3.30 21.49
CA GLY A 157 -4.33 3.64 20.07
C GLY A 157 -3.43 4.84 19.83
N ASN A 158 -3.25 5.19 18.55
CA ASN A 158 -2.39 6.30 18.14
C ASN A 158 -2.80 7.63 18.79
N VAL A 159 -4.11 7.89 18.97
CA VAL A 159 -4.60 9.08 19.69
C VAL A 159 -4.09 9.13 21.12
N ALA A 160 -4.10 7.99 21.85
CA ALA A 160 -3.60 7.95 23.22
C ALA A 160 -2.09 8.26 23.29
N ILE A 161 -1.31 7.75 22.34
CA ILE A 161 0.12 8.04 22.21
C ILE A 161 0.35 9.52 21.89
N ASP A 162 -0.34 10.06 20.88
CA ASP A 162 -0.19 11.46 20.48
C ASP A 162 -0.59 12.42 21.61
N VAL A 163 -1.69 12.15 22.32
CA VAL A 163 -2.10 12.90 23.52
C VAL A 163 -1.00 12.89 24.58
N ALA A 164 -0.46 11.71 24.93
CA ALA A 164 0.58 11.61 25.95
C ALA A 164 1.85 12.37 25.55
N ARG A 165 2.28 12.24 24.29
CA ARG A 165 3.48 12.92 23.78
C ARG A 165 3.32 14.45 23.70
N VAL A 166 2.11 14.93 23.41
CA VAL A 166 1.74 16.36 23.50
C VAL A 166 1.79 16.83 24.94
N LEU A 167 1.21 16.09 25.89
CA LEU A 167 1.22 16.45 27.31
C LEU A 167 2.64 16.57 27.88
N LEU A 168 3.56 15.69 27.49
CA LEU A 168 4.98 15.81 27.85
C LEU A 168 5.58 17.13 27.37
N ARG A 169 5.33 17.50 26.10
CA ARG A 169 5.81 18.77 25.51
C ARG A 169 5.17 20.00 26.13
N LEU A 170 3.99 19.85 26.74
CA LEU A 170 3.32 20.88 27.54
C LEU A 170 3.78 20.91 29.00
N GLY A 171 4.73 20.06 29.39
CA GLY A 171 5.31 20.02 30.73
C GLY A 171 4.49 19.26 31.77
N ALA A 172 3.59 18.38 31.34
CA ALA A 172 2.85 17.46 32.19
C ALA A 172 3.51 16.05 32.22
N GLU A 173 3.14 15.25 33.21
CA GLU A 173 3.53 13.85 33.38
C GLU A 173 2.33 12.93 33.05
N PRO A 174 2.24 12.42 31.81
CA PRO A 174 1.17 11.53 31.41
C PRO A 174 1.43 10.09 31.86
N THR A 175 0.37 9.43 32.33
CA THR A 175 0.31 7.97 32.48
C THR A 175 -0.74 7.40 31.56
N ILE A 176 -0.35 6.57 30.60
CA ILE A 176 -1.28 5.83 29.75
C ILE A 176 -1.82 4.63 30.53
N VAL A 177 -3.15 4.57 30.71
CA VAL A 177 -3.86 3.44 31.30
C VAL A 177 -4.49 2.62 30.18
N TYR A 178 -4.08 1.36 30.07
CA TYR A 178 -4.56 0.46 29.02
C TYR A 178 -5.02 -0.88 29.59
N ARG A 179 -6.23 -1.29 29.21
CA ARG A 179 -6.89 -2.51 29.73
C ARG A 179 -6.28 -3.84 29.26
N ARG A 180 -5.33 -3.82 28.33
CA ARG A 180 -4.60 -5.02 27.85
C ARG A 180 -3.10 -4.83 28.07
N THR A 181 -2.29 -5.75 27.55
CA THR A 181 -0.84 -5.60 27.56
C THR A 181 -0.35 -4.77 26.38
N GLU A 182 0.91 -4.35 26.43
CA GLU A 182 1.59 -3.66 25.35
C GLU A 182 1.46 -4.38 23.99
N LYS A 183 1.55 -5.72 23.99
CA LYS A 183 1.49 -6.52 22.76
C LYS A 183 0.17 -6.37 22.01
N GLU A 184 -0.91 -6.05 22.72
CA GLU A 184 -2.24 -5.85 22.15
C GLU A 184 -2.55 -4.37 21.89
N MET A 185 -1.61 -3.45 22.06
CA MET A 185 -1.83 -2.04 21.73
C MET A 185 -2.06 -1.89 20.22
N PRO A 186 -3.13 -1.19 19.79
CA PRO A 186 -3.35 -0.90 18.37
C PRO A 186 -2.45 0.21 17.82
N ALA A 187 -1.77 0.99 18.67
CA ALA A 187 -0.82 2.00 18.22
C ALA A 187 0.38 1.39 17.46
N LEU A 188 1.00 2.18 16.59
CA LEU A 188 2.24 1.79 15.92
C LEU A 188 3.34 1.51 16.96
N LYS A 189 4.04 0.38 16.81
CA LYS A 189 5.03 -0.08 17.80
C LYS A 189 6.16 0.91 17.97
N GLU A 190 6.58 1.52 16.86
CA GLU A 190 7.61 2.54 16.82
C GLU A 190 7.19 3.77 17.65
N GLU A 191 5.93 4.21 17.54
CA GLU A 191 5.40 5.35 18.30
C GLU A 191 5.25 5.04 19.80
N VAL A 192 4.88 3.80 20.15
CA VAL A 192 4.86 3.34 21.55
C VAL A 192 6.27 3.37 22.14
N GLN A 193 7.27 2.91 21.38
CA GLN A 193 8.67 2.91 21.80
C GLN A 193 9.20 4.34 21.98
N VAL A 194 8.93 5.23 21.03
CA VAL A 194 9.29 6.66 21.14
C VAL A 194 8.63 7.30 22.37
N ALA A 195 7.35 7.04 22.63
CA ALA A 195 6.67 7.56 23.82
C ALA A 195 7.34 7.12 25.13
N LYS A 196 7.79 5.86 25.21
CA LYS A 196 8.54 5.36 26.38
C LYS A 196 9.89 6.05 26.53
N GLU A 197 10.62 6.25 25.44
CA GLU A 197 11.92 6.95 25.42
C GLU A 197 11.79 8.42 25.86
N GLU A 198 10.68 9.07 25.50
CA GLU A 198 10.33 10.43 25.95
C GLU A 198 9.89 10.49 27.42
N GLY A 199 9.64 9.34 28.07
CA GLY A 199 9.30 9.24 29.49
C GLY A 199 7.81 9.08 29.81
N VAL A 200 6.97 8.73 28.83
CA VAL A 200 5.56 8.38 29.08
C VAL A 200 5.48 7.15 29.97
N LYS A 201 4.70 7.23 31.06
CA LYS A 201 4.44 6.09 31.95
C LYS A 201 3.29 5.24 31.40
N PHE A 202 3.35 3.93 31.59
CA PHE A 202 2.32 2.99 31.14
C PHE A 202 1.84 2.13 32.30
N GLU A 203 0.52 2.07 32.46
CA GLU A 203 -0.19 1.22 33.39
C GLU A 203 -1.06 0.24 32.59
N PHE A 204 -0.48 -0.91 32.29
CA PHE A 204 -1.14 -1.98 31.54
C PHE A 204 -2.08 -2.79 32.42
N LEU A 205 -2.93 -3.59 31.77
CA LEU A 205 -3.89 -4.46 32.44
C LEU A 205 -4.69 -3.70 33.50
N THR A 206 -5.13 -2.49 33.18
CA THR A 206 -5.83 -1.61 34.11
C THR A 206 -6.99 -0.91 33.39
N GLN A 207 -8.16 -0.86 34.02
CA GLN A 207 -9.32 -0.14 33.50
C GLN A 207 -9.96 0.71 34.60
N PRO A 208 -10.22 1.99 34.32
CA PRO A 208 -11.05 2.81 35.20
C PRO A 208 -12.51 2.36 35.20
N VAL A 209 -13.13 2.34 36.37
CA VAL A 209 -14.54 1.98 36.59
C VAL A 209 -15.36 3.10 37.24
N LYS A 210 -14.69 4.13 37.77
CA LYS A 210 -15.33 5.31 38.36
C LYS A 210 -14.35 6.49 38.33
N ALA A 211 -14.87 7.69 38.14
CA ALA A 211 -14.13 8.93 38.34
C ALA A 211 -14.89 9.85 39.31
N GLU A 212 -14.15 10.50 40.21
CA GLU A 212 -14.73 11.43 41.17
C GLU A 212 -13.85 12.67 41.29
N LYS A 213 -14.48 13.83 41.48
CA LYS A 213 -13.77 15.07 41.78
C LYS A 213 -13.60 15.22 43.28
N VAL A 214 -12.35 15.32 43.73
CA VAL A 214 -11.98 15.52 45.15
C VAL A 214 -11.13 16.79 45.24
N GLY A 215 -11.75 17.88 45.70
CA GLY A 215 -11.14 19.21 45.66
C GLY A 215 -10.88 19.66 44.21
N GLU A 216 -9.61 19.98 43.90
CA GLU A 216 -9.17 20.33 42.55
C GLU A 216 -8.70 19.12 41.72
N LYS A 217 -8.65 17.92 42.31
CA LYS A 217 -8.14 16.70 41.66
C LYS A 217 -9.26 15.79 41.19
N ILE A 218 -8.92 14.91 40.26
CA ILE A 218 -9.75 13.76 39.86
C ILE A 218 -9.13 12.49 40.45
N VAL A 219 -9.95 11.71 41.13
CA VAL A 219 -9.60 10.38 41.63
C VAL A 219 -10.29 9.34 40.75
N LEU A 220 -9.49 8.52 40.08
CA LEU A 220 -9.95 7.38 39.28
C LEU A 220 -9.92 6.11 40.13
N THR A 221 -11.06 5.43 40.27
CA THR A 221 -11.07 4.04 40.75
C THR A 221 -10.82 3.13 39.56
N CYS A 222 -9.77 2.33 39.64
CA CYS A 222 -9.30 1.41 38.63
C CYS A 222 -9.34 -0.02 39.15
N VAL A 223 -9.47 -0.98 38.24
CA VAL A 223 -9.41 -2.43 38.53
C VAL A 223 -8.34 -3.05 37.63
N LYS A 224 -7.61 -4.04 38.16
CA LYS A 224 -6.67 -4.84 37.39
C LYS A 224 -7.39 -5.80 36.46
N MET A 225 -6.79 -6.02 35.30
CA MET A 225 -7.30 -6.87 34.23
C MET A 225 -6.39 -8.10 34.07
N LYS A 226 -6.96 -9.18 33.55
CA LYS A 226 -6.22 -10.30 32.97
C LYS A 226 -6.67 -10.52 31.53
N LEU A 227 -5.78 -11.11 30.72
CA LEU A 227 -6.15 -11.52 29.37
C LEU A 227 -7.01 -12.78 29.42
N GLY A 228 -8.18 -12.71 28.80
CA GLY A 228 -9.09 -13.83 28.59
C GLY A 228 -9.04 -14.36 27.14
N PRO A 229 -10.06 -15.14 26.73
CA PRO A 229 -10.18 -15.65 25.36
C PRO A 229 -10.17 -14.56 24.30
N LEU A 230 -9.84 -14.92 23.05
CA LEU A 230 -9.86 -13.97 21.93
C LEU A 230 -11.28 -13.45 21.65
N ASP A 231 -11.38 -12.17 21.30
CA ASP A 231 -12.59 -11.54 20.77
C ASP A 231 -12.74 -11.77 19.26
N GLU A 232 -13.82 -11.23 18.68
CA GLU A 232 -14.11 -11.31 17.24
C GLU A 232 -13.04 -10.63 16.37
N THR A 233 -12.22 -9.75 16.96
CA THR A 233 -11.08 -9.11 16.28
C THR A 233 -9.80 -9.94 16.39
N GLY A 234 -9.86 -11.13 16.99
CA GLY A 234 -8.72 -12.00 17.24
C GLY A 234 -7.82 -11.54 18.38
N ARG A 235 -8.26 -10.58 19.22
CA ARG A 235 -7.46 -10.05 20.34
C ARG A 235 -7.97 -10.57 21.68
N PRO A 236 -7.10 -10.86 22.66
CA PRO A 236 -7.54 -11.29 23.99
C PRO A 236 -8.51 -10.29 24.64
N LYS A 237 -9.65 -10.78 25.16
CA LYS A 237 -10.60 -9.97 25.92
C LYS A 237 -10.00 -9.57 27.26
N PRO A 238 -10.07 -8.30 27.68
CA PRO A 238 -9.72 -7.90 29.03
C PRO A 238 -10.81 -8.39 30.00
N VAL A 239 -10.43 -9.03 31.09
CA VAL A 239 -11.34 -9.56 32.12
C VAL A 239 -10.95 -8.96 33.48
N PRO A 240 -11.88 -8.33 34.22
CA PRO A 240 -11.58 -7.76 35.53
C PRO A 240 -11.15 -8.83 36.53
N ILE A 241 -10.23 -8.47 37.43
CA ILE A 241 -9.85 -9.24 38.60
C ILE A 241 -10.64 -8.67 39.78
N GLU A 242 -11.56 -9.45 40.35
CA GLU A 242 -12.33 -9.03 41.54
C GLU A 242 -11.40 -8.71 42.73
N GLY A 243 -11.74 -7.68 43.51
CA GLY A 243 -10.97 -7.28 44.69
C GLY A 243 -9.64 -6.60 44.39
N SER A 244 -9.40 -6.21 43.13
CA SER A 244 -8.16 -5.55 42.68
C SER A 244 -8.29 -4.04 42.52
N GLU A 245 -9.32 -3.45 43.12
CA GLU A 245 -9.62 -2.03 43.04
C GLU A 245 -8.51 -1.20 43.69
N PHE A 246 -8.09 -0.13 43.00
CA PHE A 246 -7.16 0.86 43.52
C PHE A 246 -7.46 2.24 42.94
N THR A 247 -6.91 3.28 43.55
CA THR A 247 -7.17 4.66 43.15
C THR A 247 -5.94 5.33 42.52
N MET A 248 -6.17 6.15 41.49
CA MET A 248 -5.16 7.02 40.89
C MET A 248 -5.62 8.48 40.99
N GLU A 249 -4.82 9.33 41.63
CA GLU A 249 -5.09 10.78 41.71
C GLU A 249 -4.36 11.53 40.59
N CYS A 250 -5.07 12.43 39.90
CA CYS A 250 -4.55 13.22 38.79
C CYS A 250 -5.25 14.58 38.68
N ASP A 251 -4.65 15.49 37.90
CA ASP A 251 -5.21 16.81 37.63
C ASP A 251 -6.27 16.78 36.53
N ALA A 252 -6.09 15.86 35.58
CA ALA A 252 -6.97 15.67 34.44
C ALA A 252 -6.95 14.23 33.94
N VAL A 253 -8.04 13.85 33.28
CA VAL A 253 -8.19 12.55 32.62
C VAL A 253 -8.59 12.80 31.17
N ILE A 254 -7.85 12.21 30.24
CA ILE A 254 -8.13 12.28 28.81
C ILE A 254 -8.46 10.89 28.30
N LYS A 255 -9.64 10.70 27.72
CA LYS A 255 -10.05 9.42 27.12
C LYS A 255 -9.78 9.40 25.62
N ALA A 256 -9.18 8.30 25.17
CA ALA A 256 -8.78 8.02 23.80
C ALA A 256 -9.09 6.55 23.48
N ILE A 257 -10.36 6.17 23.69
CA ILE A 257 -10.86 4.79 23.62
C ILE A 257 -11.48 4.40 22.28
N GLY A 258 -11.34 5.28 21.28
CA GLY A 258 -11.75 5.05 19.90
C GLY A 258 -12.92 5.92 19.46
N GLU A 259 -12.98 6.13 18.15
CA GLU A 259 -13.92 6.99 17.47
C GLU A 259 -14.82 6.18 16.53
N ARG A 260 -15.99 6.74 16.21
CA ARG A 260 -16.97 6.20 15.29
C ARG A 260 -17.48 7.28 14.34
N PRO A 261 -17.97 6.88 13.15
CA PRO A 261 -18.68 7.79 12.26
C PRO A 261 -19.91 8.40 12.94
N ASP A 262 -20.18 9.67 12.66
CA ASP A 262 -21.49 10.27 12.94
C ASP A 262 -22.36 10.17 11.69
N LEU A 263 -23.38 9.32 11.75
CA LEU A 263 -24.33 9.07 10.67
C LEU A 263 -25.74 9.56 11.03
N SER A 264 -25.89 10.36 12.09
CA SER A 264 -27.19 10.82 12.60
C SER A 264 -28.04 11.60 11.59
N PHE A 265 -27.40 12.22 10.60
CA PHE A 265 -28.05 12.99 9.54
C PHE A 265 -28.18 12.20 8.21
N MET A 266 -27.77 10.93 8.18
CA MET A 266 -27.88 10.09 6.99
C MET A 266 -29.28 9.46 6.90
N PRO A 267 -30.00 9.62 5.78
CA PRO A 267 -31.27 8.93 5.55
C PRO A 267 -31.16 7.41 5.73
N ALA A 268 -32.20 6.81 6.35
CA ALA A 268 -32.21 5.37 6.67
C ALA A 268 -32.03 4.46 5.45
N GLU A 269 -32.47 4.90 4.27
CA GLU A 269 -32.30 4.16 2.99
C GLU A 269 -30.83 3.95 2.58
N PHE A 270 -29.91 4.77 3.10
CA PHE A 270 -28.46 4.68 2.85
C PHE A 270 -27.70 3.92 3.94
N LEU A 271 -28.42 3.37 4.93
CA LEU A 271 -27.84 2.71 6.09
C LEU A 271 -28.19 1.21 6.12
N GLU A 272 -27.24 0.41 6.57
CA GLU A 272 -27.42 -1.00 6.89
C GLU A 272 -26.69 -1.30 8.20
N ALA A 273 -27.42 -1.80 9.21
CA ALA A 273 -26.87 -2.08 10.54
C ALA A 273 -26.04 -0.93 11.16
N ASN A 274 -26.54 0.32 11.09
CA ASN A 274 -25.87 1.54 11.54
C ASN A 274 -24.52 1.84 10.84
N ARG A 275 -24.32 1.34 9.63
CA ARG A 275 -23.19 1.66 8.75
C ARG A 275 -23.69 2.14 7.40
N LEU A 276 -22.85 2.84 6.66
CA LEU A 276 -23.17 3.22 5.28
C LEU A 276 -23.27 1.97 4.41
N LYS A 277 -24.37 1.84 3.68
CA LYS A 277 -24.59 0.79 2.66
C LYS A 277 -23.76 1.10 1.41
N CYS A 278 -22.45 0.96 1.54
CA CYS A 278 -21.47 1.38 0.56
C CYS A 278 -20.84 0.15 -0.12
N ASP A 279 -20.95 0.07 -1.44
CA ASP A 279 -20.41 -1.06 -2.19
C ASP A 279 -18.89 -0.96 -2.43
N VAL A 280 -18.32 -1.95 -3.12
CA VAL A 280 -16.89 -1.96 -3.45
C VAL A 280 -16.47 -0.79 -4.34
N SER A 281 -17.38 -0.20 -5.12
CA SER A 281 -17.16 1.00 -5.95
C SER A 281 -17.34 2.30 -5.17
N ARG A 282 -17.58 2.23 -3.85
CA ARG A 282 -17.86 3.37 -2.98
C ARG A 282 -19.23 3.99 -3.20
N PHE A 283 -20.08 3.38 -4.03
CA PHE A 283 -21.41 3.87 -4.33
C PHE A 283 -22.38 3.46 -3.22
N ILE A 284 -23.27 4.39 -2.86
CA ILE A 284 -24.34 4.17 -1.87
C ILE A 284 -25.70 4.11 -2.58
N GLY A 285 -25.96 5.04 -3.49
CA GLY A 285 -27.25 5.16 -4.17
C GLY A 285 -27.46 6.52 -4.81
N ARG A 286 -28.36 6.61 -5.81
CA ARG A 286 -28.60 7.82 -6.64
C ARG A 286 -27.29 8.33 -7.24
N ASN A 287 -26.73 9.41 -6.70
CA ASN A 287 -25.46 10.02 -7.09
C ASN A 287 -24.50 10.20 -5.88
N LEU A 288 -24.70 9.44 -4.80
CA LEU A 288 -23.95 9.52 -3.55
C LEU A 288 -22.90 8.41 -3.44
N PHE A 289 -21.70 8.81 -3.05
CA PHE A 289 -20.54 7.95 -2.81
C PHE A 289 -19.97 8.23 -1.41
N ALA A 290 -19.26 7.28 -0.81
CA ALA A 290 -18.56 7.51 0.47
C ALA A 290 -17.24 6.76 0.61
N GLY A 291 -16.32 7.32 1.39
CA GLY A 291 -14.99 6.71 1.58
C GLY A 291 -14.19 7.32 2.72
N GLY A 292 -13.13 6.61 3.12
CA GLY A 292 -12.36 6.90 4.32
C GLY A 292 -13.06 6.40 5.58
N ASP A 293 -12.68 6.98 6.72
CA ASP A 293 -13.06 6.48 8.04
C ASP A 293 -14.57 6.47 8.32
N VAL A 294 -15.35 7.25 7.57
CA VAL A 294 -16.82 7.22 7.66
C VAL A 294 -17.40 5.86 7.22
N VAL A 295 -16.68 5.12 6.36
CA VAL A 295 -17.07 3.79 5.87
C VAL A 295 -16.37 2.68 6.67
N THR A 296 -15.06 2.82 6.90
CA THR A 296 -14.24 1.76 7.50
C THR A 296 -14.21 1.81 9.03
N GLY A 297 -14.61 2.93 9.64
CA GLY A 297 -14.12 3.33 10.95
C GLY A 297 -12.67 3.84 10.88
N PRO A 298 -12.10 4.27 12.02
CA PRO A 298 -10.73 4.77 12.08
C PRO A 298 -9.71 3.81 11.45
N ALA A 299 -8.93 4.31 10.50
CA ALA A 299 -7.94 3.54 9.74
C ALA A 299 -6.64 4.36 9.58
N THR A 300 -5.84 4.10 8.54
CA THR A 300 -4.64 4.89 8.24
C THR A 300 -4.91 6.02 7.23
N VAL A 301 -4.08 7.06 7.27
CA VAL A 301 -4.14 8.18 6.30
C VAL A 301 -4.02 7.70 4.85
N VAL A 302 -3.16 6.71 4.59
CA VAL A 302 -2.97 6.17 3.23
C VAL A 302 -4.20 5.42 2.73
N GLU A 303 -4.91 4.70 3.60
CA GLU A 303 -6.17 4.04 3.25
C GLU A 303 -7.26 5.05 2.93
N ALA A 304 -7.33 6.16 3.68
CA ALA A 304 -8.25 7.26 3.40
C ALA A 304 -7.94 7.92 2.04
N ILE A 305 -6.66 8.19 1.74
CA ILE A 305 -6.22 8.71 0.43
C ILE A 305 -6.61 7.74 -0.69
N ALA A 306 -6.37 6.43 -0.51
CA ALA A 306 -6.75 5.41 -1.48
C ALA A 306 -8.27 5.35 -1.68
N ALA A 307 -9.06 5.46 -0.62
CA ALA A 307 -10.52 5.50 -0.69
C ALA A 307 -11.02 6.71 -1.50
N GLY A 308 -10.43 7.90 -1.28
CA GLY A 308 -10.73 9.10 -2.07
C GLY A 308 -10.43 8.95 -3.56
N ARG A 309 -9.28 8.34 -3.89
CA ARG A 309 -8.92 8.05 -5.29
C ARG A 309 -9.91 7.09 -5.95
N LYS A 310 -10.25 6.00 -5.26
CA LYS A 310 -11.21 5.00 -5.76
C LYS A 310 -12.60 5.61 -5.97
N ALA A 311 -13.02 6.50 -5.06
CA ALA A 311 -14.28 7.22 -5.22
C ALA A 311 -14.26 8.15 -6.43
N ALA A 312 -13.15 8.87 -6.68
CA ALA A 312 -13.00 9.71 -7.86
C ALA A 312 -13.09 8.91 -9.18
N GLU A 313 -12.45 7.73 -9.23
CA GLU A 313 -12.54 6.79 -10.36
C GLU A 313 -13.99 6.30 -10.56
N SER A 314 -14.70 6.00 -9.47
CA SER A 314 -16.07 5.48 -9.53
C SER A 314 -17.10 6.55 -9.88
N ILE A 315 -16.94 7.78 -9.39
CA ILE A 315 -17.73 8.95 -9.79
C ILE A 315 -17.53 9.24 -11.28
N ASN A 316 -16.29 9.19 -11.76
CA ASN A 316 -16.00 9.35 -13.18
C ASN A 316 -16.73 8.28 -14.02
N ALA A 317 -16.65 7.02 -13.60
CA ALA A 317 -17.34 5.93 -14.28
C ALA A 317 -18.87 6.09 -14.29
N TYR A 318 -19.44 6.53 -13.17
CA TYR A 318 -20.87 6.83 -13.05
C TYR A 318 -21.30 7.96 -14.01
N LEU A 319 -20.55 9.08 -14.06
CA LEU A 319 -20.92 10.23 -14.89
C LEU A 319 -20.68 10.02 -16.38
N THR A 320 -19.75 9.15 -16.75
CA THR A 320 -19.39 8.89 -18.16
C THR A 320 -20.02 7.61 -18.71
N SER A 321 -20.61 6.77 -17.86
CA SER A 321 -21.06 5.41 -18.18
C SER A 321 -19.95 4.54 -18.77
N LYS A 322 -18.68 4.82 -18.45
CA LYS A 322 -17.50 4.07 -18.91
C LYS A 322 -16.67 3.65 -17.72
N LYS A 323 -16.36 2.36 -17.63
CA LYS A 323 -15.38 1.89 -16.64
C LYS A 323 -14.01 2.40 -17.04
N GLU A 324 -13.32 3.03 -16.10
CA GLU A 324 -11.96 3.51 -16.35
C GLU A 324 -11.04 2.30 -16.45
N GLU A 325 -10.46 2.09 -17.63
CA GLU A 325 -9.38 1.13 -17.80
C GLU A 325 -8.13 1.74 -17.15
N ALA A 326 -7.50 0.99 -16.24
CA ALA A 326 -6.18 1.37 -15.77
C ALA A 326 -5.29 1.53 -17.02
N PRO A 327 -4.51 2.62 -17.16
CA PRO A 327 -3.64 2.77 -18.31
C PRO A 327 -2.77 1.52 -18.39
N ALA A 328 -2.89 0.79 -19.51
CA ALA A 328 -2.07 -0.36 -19.76
C ALA A 328 -0.61 0.11 -19.74
N VAL A 329 0.10 -0.17 -18.65
CA VAL A 329 1.52 0.13 -18.59
C VAL A 329 2.17 -0.89 -19.53
N LYS A 330 2.42 -0.47 -20.77
CA LYS A 330 3.21 -1.26 -21.72
C LYS A 330 4.65 -1.25 -21.22
N TRP A 331 4.96 -2.23 -20.37
CA TRP A 331 6.31 -2.52 -19.92
C TRP A 331 7.07 -3.18 -21.06
N GLU A 332 7.75 -2.40 -21.90
CA GLU A 332 8.77 -2.94 -22.79
C GLU A 332 10.09 -3.07 -22.03
N MET A 333 10.32 -4.24 -21.45
CA MET A 333 11.61 -4.54 -20.84
C MET A 333 12.58 -5.06 -21.90
N LYS A 334 13.61 -4.26 -22.22
CA LYS A 334 14.71 -4.71 -23.07
C LYS A 334 15.66 -5.59 -22.25
N LEU A 335 15.49 -6.90 -22.35
CA LEU A 335 16.28 -7.93 -21.64
C LEU A 335 17.79 -7.82 -21.88
N GLU A 336 18.19 -7.23 -23.00
CA GLU A 336 19.58 -7.04 -23.45
C GLU A 336 20.38 -6.05 -22.56
N LYS A 337 19.72 -5.33 -21.63
CA LYS A 337 20.35 -4.28 -20.80
C LYS A 337 19.81 -4.27 -19.36
N VAL A 338 19.85 -5.41 -18.67
CA VAL A 338 19.70 -5.38 -17.21
C VAL A 338 20.99 -4.84 -16.61
N ASP A 339 20.95 -3.59 -16.14
CA ASP A 339 22.06 -3.02 -15.38
C ASP A 339 22.13 -3.69 -14.01
N VAL A 340 23.26 -4.34 -13.73
CA VAL A 340 23.52 -5.06 -12.48
C VAL A 340 24.44 -4.27 -11.55
N SER A 341 24.84 -3.05 -11.93
CA SER A 341 25.71 -2.18 -11.13
C SER A 341 25.08 -1.79 -9.78
N CYS A 342 23.76 -1.74 -9.72
CA CYS A 342 22.92 -1.52 -8.54
C CYS A 342 22.83 -2.74 -7.60
N LEU A 343 23.30 -3.94 -8.00
CA LEU A 343 23.43 -5.10 -7.10
C LEU A 343 24.62 -5.00 -6.14
N LYS A 344 25.34 -3.86 -6.14
CA LYS A 344 26.34 -3.56 -5.11
C LYS A 344 25.66 -3.55 -3.75
N LYS A 345 26.23 -4.30 -2.80
CA LYS A 345 25.76 -4.28 -1.41
C LYS A 345 25.99 -2.88 -0.84
N MET A 346 24.89 -2.16 -0.62
CA MET A 346 24.88 -0.80 -0.09
C MET A 346 24.15 -0.81 1.27
N GLY A 347 24.65 -0.02 2.22
CA GLY A 347 23.98 0.17 3.52
C GLY A 347 22.67 0.93 3.33
N ARG A 348 21.72 0.76 4.25
CA ARG A 348 20.54 1.64 4.30
C ARG A 348 20.95 2.93 5.00
N VAL A 349 20.55 4.07 4.44
CA VAL A 349 20.67 5.35 5.12
C VAL A 349 19.75 5.34 6.34
N GLU A 350 20.34 5.60 7.51
CA GLU A 350 19.57 5.82 8.73
C GLU A 350 19.02 7.24 8.72
N VAL A 351 17.73 7.39 9.01
CA VAL A 351 17.11 8.71 9.06
C VAL A 351 17.52 9.38 10.37
N PRO A 352 18.11 10.58 10.34
CA PRO A 352 18.43 11.30 11.57
C PRO A 352 17.18 11.58 12.39
N GLU A 353 17.23 11.25 13.68
CA GLU A 353 16.16 11.56 14.63
C GLU A 353 16.71 12.43 15.77
N LEU A 354 15.87 13.32 16.29
CA LEU A 354 16.22 14.11 17.46
C LEU A 354 16.35 13.24 18.71
N SER A 355 17.17 13.66 19.68
CA SER A 355 17.24 12.96 20.97
C SER A 355 15.92 13.11 21.75
N PRO A 356 15.55 12.17 22.64
CA PRO A 356 14.32 12.29 23.43
C PRO A 356 14.23 13.61 24.22
N LYS A 357 15.37 14.17 24.68
CA LYS A 357 15.40 15.46 25.39
C LYS A 357 15.05 16.62 24.46
N ASP A 358 15.54 16.61 23.22
CA ASP A 358 15.27 17.68 22.26
C ASP A 358 13.83 17.62 21.74
N ARG A 359 13.28 16.41 21.57
CA ARG A 359 11.90 16.16 21.14
C ARG A 359 10.87 16.81 22.05
N ILE A 360 11.07 16.75 23.37
CA ILE A 360 10.08 17.23 24.36
C ILE A 360 10.10 18.75 24.58
N HIS A 361 11.06 19.48 24.01
CA HIS A 361 11.19 20.92 24.23
C HIS A 361 10.28 21.79 23.36
N SER A 362 9.62 21.21 22.35
CA SER A 362 8.79 21.96 21.40
C SER A 362 7.66 21.09 20.84
N LEU A 363 6.49 21.71 20.64
CA LEU A 363 5.39 21.08 19.90
C LEU A 363 5.58 21.13 18.39
N GLU A 364 6.39 22.07 17.89
CA GLU A 364 6.56 22.37 16.46
C GLU A 364 7.78 21.70 15.84
N THR A 365 8.74 21.27 16.66
CA THR A 365 9.96 20.65 16.17
C THR A 365 9.66 19.23 15.72
N GLU A 366 9.86 18.94 14.44
CA GLU A 366 9.71 17.60 13.88
C GLU A 366 10.71 16.63 14.52
N ASP A 367 10.23 15.46 14.96
CA ASP A 367 11.12 14.45 15.53
C ASP A 367 12.09 13.87 14.48
N ILE A 368 11.64 13.88 13.21
CA ILE A 368 12.31 13.30 12.04
C ILE A 368 12.38 14.37 10.95
N ILE A 369 13.59 14.77 10.58
CA ILE A 369 13.84 15.87 9.61
C ILE A 369 13.93 15.32 8.16
N GLY A 370 14.04 14.00 8.01
CA GLY A 370 14.24 13.32 6.73
C GLY A 370 15.72 13.14 6.37
N ILE A 371 15.98 12.71 5.14
CA ILE A 371 17.34 12.48 4.62
C ILE A 371 17.77 13.61 3.68
N SER A 372 19.08 13.77 3.48
CA SER A 372 19.61 14.75 2.53
C SER A 372 19.27 14.38 1.07
N TRP A 373 19.43 15.33 0.15
CA TRP A 373 19.24 15.07 -1.27
C TRP A 373 20.28 14.08 -1.81
N GLU A 374 21.49 14.13 -1.29
CA GLU A 374 22.59 13.22 -1.56
C GLU A 374 22.24 11.79 -1.11
N ASP A 375 21.70 11.65 0.09
CA ASP A 375 21.23 10.37 0.62
C ASP A 375 20.04 9.84 -0.17
N ALA A 376 19.10 10.71 -0.55
CA ALA A 376 17.98 10.33 -1.40
C ALA A 376 18.44 9.81 -2.78
N LYS A 377 19.47 10.43 -3.37
CA LYS A 377 20.11 9.94 -4.60
C LYS A 377 20.85 8.63 -4.39
N TYR A 378 21.55 8.49 -3.26
CA TYR A 378 22.23 7.25 -2.88
C TYR A 378 21.22 6.09 -2.77
N GLU A 379 20.09 6.31 -2.08
CA GLU A 379 19.00 5.34 -1.96
C GLU A 379 18.34 5.05 -3.31
N ALA A 380 18.08 6.07 -4.13
CA ALA A 380 17.53 5.89 -5.47
C ALA A 380 18.46 5.09 -6.40
N GLY A 381 19.78 5.24 -6.25
CA GLY A 381 20.79 4.48 -6.99
C GLY A 381 20.82 2.98 -6.66
N ARG A 382 20.15 2.55 -5.58
CA ARG A 382 19.95 1.14 -5.25
C ARG A 382 18.82 0.48 -6.04
N CYS A 383 18.02 1.25 -6.76
CA CYS A 383 16.88 0.71 -7.52
C CYS A 383 17.38 -0.14 -8.69
N LEU A 384 17.07 -1.43 -8.66
CA LEU A 384 17.57 -2.43 -9.63
C LEU A 384 17.04 -2.19 -11.05
N ASN A 385 15.74 -1.94 -11.15
CA ASN A 385 14.96 -1.59 -12.34
C ASN A 385 13.52 -1.35 -11.85
N CYS A 386 12.67 -0.66 -12.60
CA CYS A 386 11.28 -0.45 -12.19
C CYS A 386 10.39 -1.71 -12.37
N GLY A 387 10.96 -2.88 -12.69
CA GLY A 387 10.24 -4.15 -12.89
C GLY A 387 10.72 -5.27 -11.95
N CYS A 388 9.78 -6.02 -11.36
CA CYS A 388 10.08 -7.29 -10.71
C CYS A 388 10.24 -8.35 -11.80
N VAL A 389 11.46 -8.89 -11.96
CA VAL A 389 11.77 -9.82 -13.03
C VAL A 389 12.23 -11.15 -12.42
N MET A 390 11.43 -12.19 -12.61
CA MET A 390 11.77 -13.54 -12.18
C MET A 390 12.13 -14.40 -13.39
N ALA A 391 12.98 -15.40 -13.19
CA ALA A 391 13.22 -16.41 -14.21
C ALA A 391 11.90 -17.14 -14.52
N HIS A 392 11.62 -17.37 -15.80
CA HIS A 392 10.34 -17.93 -16.20
C HIS A 392 10.23 -19.40 -15.71
N PRO A 393 9.20 -19.78 -14.95
CA PRO A 393 9.19 -21.06 -14.23
C PRO A 393 8.59 -22.24 -15.02
N SER A 394 8.07 -22.01 -16.23
CA SER A 394 7.30 -23.01 -16.98
C SER A 394 8.12 -24.21 -17.46
N ASP A 395 7.57 -25.42 -17.29
CA ASP A 395 8.10 -26.62 -17.94
C ASP A 395 7.55 -26.79 -19.37
N VAL A 396 6.38 -26.23 -19.67
CA VAL A 396 5.70 -26.38 -20.96
C VAL A 396 6.27 -25.43 -22.02
N ALA A 397 6.61 -24.21 -21.63
CA ALA A 397 7.10 -23.18 -22.54
C ALA A 397 8.32 -23.60 -23.39
N PRO A 398 9.41 -24.14 -22.81
CA PRO A 398 10.57 -24.57 -23.62
C PRO A 398 10.20 -25.70 -24.58
N ALA A 399 9.31 -26.61 -24.19
CA ALA A 399 8.85 -27.71 -25.06
C ALA A 399 8.06 -27.18 -26.27
N LEU A 400 7.11 -26.27 -26.05
CA LEU A 400 6.34 -25.64 -27.13
C LEU A 400 7.24 -24.87 -28.11
N ILE A 401 8.23 -24.15 -27.59
CA ILE A 401 9.18 -23.39 -28.41
C ILE A 401 10.11 -24.32 -29.21
N ALA A 402 10.58 -25.41 -28.60
CA ALA A 402 11.39 -26.42 -29.28
C ALA A 402 10.60 -27.12 -30.39
N LEU A 403 9.29 -27.34 -30.19
CA LEU A 403 8.41 -27.95 -31.19
C LEU A 403 7.84 -26.96 -32.23
N ASN A 404 8.24 -25.68 -32.18
CA ASN A 404 7.73 -24.64 -33.07
C ASN A 404 6.20 -24.49 -33.01
N ALA A 405 5.62 -24.57 -31.81
CA ALA A 405 4.19 -24.43 -31.60
C ALA A 405 3.71 -22.98 -31.76
N GLU A 406 2.41 -22.84 -31.99
CA GLU A 406 1.69 -21.57 -32.00
C GLU A 406 0.59 -21.60 -30.92
N VAL A 407 0.39 -20.46 -30.26
CA VAL A 407 -0.66 -20.24 -29.27
C VAL A 407 -1.77 -19.43 -29.94
N VAL A 408 -2.96 -20.01 -30.01
CA VAL A 408 -4.15 -19.38 -30.58
C VAL A 408 -4.99 -18.81 -29.45
N THR A 409 -5.34 -17.54 -29.57
CA THR A 409 -6.22 -16.83 -28.64
C THR A 409 -7.56 -16.52 -29.31
N ASN A 410 -8.52 -16.01 -28.55
CA ASN A 410 -9.76 -15.46 -29.09
C ASN A 410 -9.56 -14.24 -29.99
N LYS A 411 -8.33 -13.69 -30.10
CA LYS A 411 -8.02 -12.50 -30.90
C LYS A 411 -6.99 -12.73 -32.01
N ARG A 412 -6.02 -13.63 -31.82
CA ARG A 412 -4.87 -13.79 -32.73
C ARG A 412 -4.17 -15.13 -32.54
N THR A 413 -3.28 -15.47 -33.48
CA THR A 413 -2.34 -16.59 -33.34
C THR A 413 -0.94 -16.02 -33.12
N ILE A 414 -0.21 -16.57 -32.16
CA ILE A 414 1.07 -16.05 -31.67
C ILE A 414 2.08 -17.21 -31.65
N PRO A 415 3.27 -17.07 -32.25
CA PRO A 415 4.32 -18.08 -32.08
C PRO A 415 4.64 -18.30 -30.59
N ALA A 416 4.86 -19.54 -30.16
CA ALA A 416 5.17 -19.83 -28.75
C ALA A 416 6.43 -19.09 -28.26
N GLU A 417 7.38 -18.80 -29.14
CA GLU A 417 8.60 -18.01 -28.84
C GLU A 417 8.26 -16.54 -28.48
N ASP A 418 7.16 -16.01 -29.01
CA ASP A 418 6.71 -14.65 -28.77
C ASP A 418 5.65 -14.53 -27.68
N PHE A 419 5.01 -15.65 -27.31
CA PHE A 419 3.93 -15.68 -26.34
C PHE A 419 4.40 -15.43 -24.89
N PHE A 420 5.52 -16.06 -24.49
CA PHE A 420 6.05 -15.99 -23.12
C PHE A 420 7.00 -14.79 -22.97
N ARG A 421 6.47 -13.62 -22.56
CA ARG A 421 7.26 -12.40 -22.37
C ARG A 421 6.94 -11.71 -21.03
N PRO A 422 7.94 -11.06 -20.39
CA PRO A 422 7.72 -10.30 -19.18
C PRO A 422 6.99 -8.99 -19.49
N GLY A 423 5.89 -8.74 -18.78
CA GLY A 423 5.10 -7.50 -18.85
C GLY A 423 4.85 -6.92 -17.45
N GLY A 424 5.88 -6.87 -16.60
CA GLY A 424 5.71 -6.62 -15.16
C GLY A 424 5.33 -7.92 -14.43
N LEU A 425 4.11 -8.00 -13.89
CA LEU A 425 3.60 -9.22 -13.23
C LEU A 425 3.05 -10.27 -14.21
N SER A 426 2.94 -9.96 -15.51
CA SER A 426 2.53 -10.92 -16.53
C SER A 426 3.72 -11.73 -17.05
N THR A 427 3.47 -13.01 -17.33
CA THR A 427 4.40 -13.93 -18.00
C THR A 427 4.05 -14.17 -19.48
N THR A 428 3.01 -13.49 -19.99
CA THR A 428 2.52 -13.64 -21.36
C THR A 428 2.19 -12.29 -22.00
N VAL A 429 2.06 -12.27 -23.32
CA VAL A 429 1.68 -11.08 -24.12
C VAL A 429 0.18 -10.81 -24.19
N LEU A 430 -0.64 -11.54 -23.42
CA LEU A 430 -2.09 -11.43 -23.45
C LEU A 430 -2.59 -10.05 -22.99
N GLU A 431 -3.58 -9.53 -23.69
CA GLU A 431 -4.32 -8.32 -23.29
C GLU A 431 -5.42 -8.62 -22.24
N PRO A 432 -5.88 -7.61 -21.49
CA PRO A 432 -6.96 -7.79 -20.52
C PRO A 432 -8.31 -8.12 -21.20
N ASP A 433 -8.64 -9.42 -21.34
CA ASP A 433 -9.79 -10.03 -22.08
C ASP A 433 -9.36 -11.01 -23.20
N GLU A 434 -8.07 -11.14 -23.44
CA GLU A 434 -7.51 -12.11 -24.37
C GLU A 434 -7.28 -13.46 -23.67
N ILE A 435 -7.86 -14.53 -24.20
CA ILE A 435 -7.77 -15.88 -23.64
C ILE A 435 -7.17 -16.84 -24.66
N VAL A 436 -6.31 -17.75 -24.20
CA VAL A 436 -5.82 -18.86 -25.02
C VAL A 436 -6.96 -19.85 -25.23
N VAL A 437 -7.23 -20.19 -26.49
CA VAL A 437 -8.30 -21.12 -26.88
C VAL A 437 -7.76 -22.43 -27.44
N GLU A 438 -6.55 -22.41 -28.03
CA GLU A 438 -5.94 -23.58 -28.65
C GLU A 438 -4.41 -23.44 -28.67
N ILE A 439 -3.69 -24.58 -28.64
CA ILE A 439 -2.25 -24.64 -28.88
C ILE A 439 -2.03 -25.57 -30.07
N LYS A 440 -1.41 -25.04 -31.14
CA LYS A 440 -1.11 -25.78 -32.36
C LYS A 440 0.34 -26.24 -32.33
N VAL A 441 0.55 -27.54 -32.23
CA VAL A 441 1.89 -28.14 -32.33
C VAL A 441 2.04 -28.75 -33.72
N PRO A 442 2.95 -28.27 -34.58
CA PRO A 442 3.11 -28.83 -35.91
C PRO A 442 3.59 -30.27 -35.82
N THR A 443 3.13 -31.12 -36.75
CA THR A 443 3.61 -32.50 -36.85
C THR A 443 5.11 -32.48 -37.17
N PRO A 444 5.98 -33.12 -36.35
CA PRO A 444 7.41 -33.14 -36.62
C PRO A 444 7.72 -33.80 -37.96
N LYS A 445 8.64 -33.21 -38.75
CA LYS A 445 9.15 -33.83 -39.98
C LYS A 445 9.78 -35.20 -39.68
N PRO A 446 9.73 -36.17 -40.60
CA PRO A 446 10.45 -37.44 -40.46
C PRO A 446 11.93 -37.23 -40.09
N GLY A 447 12.45 -38.07 -39.20
CA GLY A 447 13.82 -37.95 -38.68
C GLY A 447 13.99 -36.92 -37.54
N THR A 448 12.91 -36.26 -37.11
CA THR A 448 12.93 -35.40 -35.92
C THR A 448 12.79 -36.23 -34.64
N LYS A 449 13.73 -36.05 -33.70
CA LYS A 449 13.62 -36.53 -32.31
C LYS A 449 13.56 -35.33 -31.36
N SER A 450 12.83 -35.45 -30.26
CA SER A 450 12.72 -34.40 -29.26
C SER A 450 12.98 -34.92 -27.84
N LYS A 451 13.60 -34.10 -27.00
CA LYS A 451 13.86 -34.44 -25.59
C LYS A 451 13.59 -33.24 -24.68
N PHE A 452 12.94 -33.49 -23.54
CA PHE A 452 12.84 -32.55 -22.43
C PHE A 452 13.59 -33.11 -21.22
N MET A 453 14.34 -32.26 -20.51
CA MET A 453 14.99 -32.59 -19.26
C MET A 453 14.88 -31.43 -18.27
N LYS A 454 14.56 -31.76 -17.02
CA LYS A 454 14.43 -30.82 -15.90
C LYS A 454 15.41 -31.18 -14.80
N PHE A 455 16.08 -30.17 -14.24
CA PHE A 455 16.84 -30.29 -13.01
C PHE A 455 16.10 -29.52 -11.90
N SER A 456 15.73 -30.21 -10.82
CA SER A 456 15.09 -29.67 -9.62
C SER A 456 15.64 -30.39 -8.38
N ILE A 457 15.50 -29.79 -7.20
CA ILE A 457 15.98 -30.40 -5.94
C ILE A 457 14.99 -31.43 -5.42
N ARG A 458 13.69 -31.16 -5.60
CA ARG A 458 12.61 -32.05 -5.19
C ARG A 458 12.04 -32.77 -6.40
N SER A 459 11.60 -34.00 -6.16
CA SER A 459 11.04 -34.89 -7.18
C SER A 459 9.56 -34.62 -7.50
N SER A 460 8.86 -33.83 -6.66
CA SER A 460 7.44 -33.52 -6.83
C SER A 460 7.16 -32.05 -6.48
N ILE A 461 6.31 -31.40 -7.27
CA ILE A 461 5.84 -30.01 -7.10
C ILE A 461 7.01 -29.05 -6.85
N ASP A 462 7.99 -29.05 -7.77
CA ASP A 462 9.16 -28.17 -7.68
C ASP A 462 9.32 -27.32 -8.93
N PHE A 463 9.85 -26.12 -8.76
CA PHE A 463 10.24 -25.28 -9.88
C PHE A 463 11.55 -25.79 -10.50
N PRO A 464 11.71 -25.71 -11.83
CA PRO A 464 12.99 -26.03 -12.45
C PRO A 464 14.07 -25.07 -11.96
N ILE A 465 15.22 -25.59 -11.55
CA ILE A 465 16.44 -24.79 -11.40
C ILE A 465 16.94 -24.40 -12.80
N VAL A 466 16.99 -25.39 -13.69
CA VAL A 466 17.13 -25.24 -15.15
C VAL A 466 16.34 -26.38 -15.80
N ASN A 467 15.67 -26.12 -16.91
CA ASN A 467 15.19 -27.17 -17.79
C ASN A 467 15.61 -26.86 -19.24
N CYS A 468 15.60 -27.90 -20.09
CA CYS A 468 16.00 -27.82 -21.49
C CYS A 468 15.07 -28.69 -22.33
N ALA A 469 14.57 -28.13 -23.43
CA ALA A 469 13.86 -28.86 -24.47
C ALA A 469 14.63 -28.77 -25.79
N THR A 470 14.75 -29.90 -26.49
CA THR A 470 15.33 -29.96 -27.82
C THR A 470 14.39 -30.65 -28.80
N ALA A 471 14.41 -30.21 -30.05
CA ALA A 471 13.88 -30.93 -31.20
C ALA A 471 14.91 -30.86 -32.32
N ILE A 472 15.41 -32.01 -32.76
CA ILE A 472 16.50 -32.12 -33.72
C ILE A 472 16.08 -33.06 -34.85
N ARG A 473 16.10 -32.54 -36.07
CA ARG A 473 15.95 -33.32 -37.30
C ARG A 473 17.33 -33.72 -37.79
N SER A 474 17.52 -35.01 -38.02
CA SER A 474 18.75 -35.54 -38.58
C SER A 474 18.50 -36.53 -39.70
N GLN A 475 19.40 -36.56 -40.67
CA GLN A 475 19.44 -37.55 -41.74
C GLN A 475 20.82 -38.21 -41.73
N ASN A 476 20.85 -39.54 -41.70
CA ASN A 476 22.10 -40.32 -41.59
C ASN A 476 23.00 -39.87 -40.44
N GLY A 477 22.40 -39.45 -39.31
CA GLY A 477 23.11 -38.98 -38.12
C GLY A 477 23.66 -37.56 -38.19
N VAL A 478 23.45 -36.84 -39.29
CA VAL A 478 23.84 -35.43 -39.48
C VAL A 478 22.64 -34.51 -39.22
N VAL A 479 22.84 -33.47 -38.41
CA VAL A 479 21.80 -32.52 -38.04
C VAL A 479 21.46 -31.59 -39.21
N GLU A 480 20.18 -31.49 -39.56
CA GLU A 480 19.68 -30.55 -40.58
C GLU A 480 18.97 -29.35 -39.95
N GLU A 481 18.16 -29.60 -38.92
CA GLU A 481 17.40 -28.58 -38.18
C GLU A 481 17.49 -28.88 -36.68
N ALA A 482 17.67 -27.86 -35.85
CA ALA A 482 17.68 -27.99 -34.41
C ALA A 482 16.98 -26.79 -33.76
N ARG A 483 16.21 -27.07 -32.70
CA ARG A 483 15.68 -26.07 -31.78
C ARG A 483 16.04 -26.47 -30.36
N ILE A 484 16.71 -25.59 -29.63
CA ILE A 484 17.20 -25.81 -28.27
C ILE A 484 16.70 -24.67 -27.41
N CYS A 485 15.81 -24.97 -26.47
CA CYS A 485 15.22 -23.96 -25.59
C CYS A 485 15.47 -24.30 -24.12
N LEU A 486 16.14 -23.38 -23.41
CA LEU A 486 16.31 -23.41 -21.97
C LEU A 486 15.20 -22.63 -21.29
N ASN A 487 14.85 -23.01 -20.06
CA ASN A 487 14.04 -22.16 -19.19
C ASN A 487 14.60 -22.13 -17.74
N ALA A 488 14.03 -21.23 -16.92
CA ALA A 488 14.49 -20.92 -15.56
C ALA A 488 15.92 -20.34 -15.45
N VAL A 489 16.49 -19.94 -16.59
CA VAL A 489 17.79 -19.25 -16.71
C VAL A 489 17.64 -17.78 -17.08
N ALA A 490 16.48 -17.39 -17.60
CA ALA A 490 16.15 -16.04 -18.02
C ALA A 490 14.66 -15.74 -17.74
N PRO A 491 14.23 -14.46 -17.79
CA PRO A 491 12.83 -14.05 -17.62
C PRO A 491 11.88 -14.49 -18.74
N ILE A 492 12.45 -15.04 -19.82
CA ILE A 492 11.76 -15.72 -20.90
C ILE A 492 12.39 -17.09 -21.12
N PRO A 493 11.67 -18.06 -21.69
CA PRO A 493 12.30 -19.22 -22.27
C PRO A 493 13.32 -18.76 -23.33
N TYR A 494 14.54 -19.28 -23.21
CA TYR A 494 15.69 -18.80 -23.97
C TYR A 494 16.08 -19.80 -25.05
N ARG A 495 15.98 -19.41 -26.32
CA ARG A 495 16.50 -20.22 -27.43
C ARG A 495 18.00 -20.04 -27.57
N VAL A 496 18.74 -21.14 -27.55
CA VAL A 496 20.20 -21.17 -27.65
C VAL A 496 20.60 -21.20 -29.13
N LYS A 497 20.28 -20.14 -29.88
CA LYS A 497 20.45 -20.07 -31.34
C LYS A 497 21.90 -20.34 -31.79
N LYS A 498 22.89 -19.87 -31.03
CA LYS A 498 24.31 -20.15 -31.29
C LYS A 498 24.65 -21.64 -31.24
N ALA A 499 24.04 -22.39 -30.32
CA ALA A 499 24.21 -23.84 -30.24
C ALA A 499 23.51 -24.54 -31.41
N GLU A 500 22.30 -24.08 -31.78
CA GLU A 500 21.55 -24.59 -32.95
C GLU A 500 22.35 -24.41 -34.26
N GLU A 501 22.91 -23.22 -34.47
CA GLU A 501 23.77 -22.89 -35.61
C GLU A 501 25.04 -23.73 -35.63
N TYR A 502 25.65 -23.95 -34.46
CA TYR A 502 26.90 -24.69 -34.33
C TYR A 502 26.78 -26.17 -34.75
N ILE A 503 25.67 -26.83 -34.41
CA ILE A 503 25.49 -28.27 -34.67
C ILE A 503 24.93 -28.56 -36.06
N LYS A 504 24.38 -27.55 -36.75
CA LYS A 504 23.84 -27.72 -38.10
C LYS A 504 24.91 -28.23 -39.07
N GLY A 505 24.60 -29.29 -39.81
CA GLY A 505 25.51 -29.95 -40.73
C GLY A 505 26.56 -30.86 -40.08
N LYS A 506 26.47 -31.11 -38.76
CA LYS A 506 27.41 -31.97 -38.02
C LYS A 506 26.76 -33.26 -37.53
N PRO A 507 27.55 -34.33 -37.31
CA PRO A 507 27.05 -35.54 -36.69
C PRO A 507 26.75 -35.34 -35.20
N ILE A 508 25.75 -36.05 -34.68
CA ILE A 508 25.45 -36.03 -33.24
C ILE A 508 26.46 -36.92 -32.49
N THR A 509 27.51 -36.28 -31.95
CA THR A 509 28.55 -36.92 -31.13
C THR A 509 28.68 -36.21 -29.78
N GLU A 510 29.30 -36.88 -28.82
CA GLU A 510 29.52 -36.32 -27.48
C GLU A 510 30.34 -35.03 -27.51
N GLN A 511 31.40 -35.01 -28.31
CA GLN A 511 32.25 -33.83 -28.52
C GLN A 511 31.46 -32.66 -29.11
N ILE A 512 30.70 -32.88 -30.18
CA ILE A 512 29.91 -31.81 -30.82
C ILE A 512 28.83 -31.27 -29.87
N ALA A 513 28.19 -32.13 -29.08
CA ALA A 513 27.19 -31.71 -28.10
C ALA A 513 27.80 -30.89 -26.95
N GLU A 514 29.04 -31.20 -26.55
CA GLU A 514 29.79 -30.45 -25.53
C GLU A 514 30.22 -29.07 -26.04
N GLU A 515 30.79 -29.01 -27.25
CA GLU A 515 31.16 -27.75 -27.90
C GLU A 515 29.93 -26.87 -28.18
N ALA A 516 28.78 -27.46 -28.52
CA ALA A 516 27.51 -26.74 -28.67
C ALA A 516 27.01 -26.15 -27.35
N ALA A 517 27.18 -26.89 -26.23
CA ALA A 517 26.80 -26.40 -24.92
C ALA A 517 27.61 -25.17 -24.49
N GLU A 518 28.88 -25.09 -24.88
CA GLU A 518 29.74 -23.93 -24.63
C GLU A 518 29.25 -22.65 -25.33
N LYS A 519 28.55 -22.78 -26.47
CA LYS A 519 27.99 -21.66 -27.23
C LYS A 519 26.96 -20.84 -26.47
N ILE A 520 26.41 -21.34 -25.37
CA ILE A 520 25.52 -20.55 -24.51
C ILE A 520 26.21 -19.29 -23.98
N MET A 521 27.53 -19.33 -23.74
CA MET A 521 28.28 -18.22 -23.13
C MET A 521 28.50 -17.02 -24.05
N GLU A 522 28.23 -17.17 -25.35
CA GLU A 522 28.43 -16.09 -26.31
C GLU A 522 27.38 -14.96 -26.13
N ASP A 523 26.19 -15.29 -25.62
CA ASP A 523 25.05 -14.38 -25.56
C ASP A 523 24.38 -14.30 -24.16
N VAL A 524 24.99 -14.85 -23.10
CA VAL A 524 24.42 -14.82 -21.73
C VAL A 524 25.31 -14.13 -20.70
N ASN A 525 24.69 -13.42 -19.76
CA ASN A 525 25.37 -12.75 -18.64
C ASN A 525 24.86 -13.29 -17.28
N PRO A 526 25.57 -14.23 -16.63
CA PRO A 526 25.12 -14.81 -15.37
C PRO A 526 25.26 -13.82 -14.21
N LEU A 527 24.23 -13.73 -13.38
CA LEU A 527 24.28 -12.92 -12.14
C LEU A 527 25.14 -13.60 -11.07
N PRO A 528 25.79 -12.84 -10.16
CA PRO A 528 26.76 -13.39 -9.19
C PRO A 528 26.26 -14.61 -8.39
N TYR A 529 24.98 -14.63 -7.99
CA TYR A 529 24.40 -15.72 -7.21
C TYR A 529 23.74 -16.83 -8.05
N ASN A 530 23.81 -16.75 -9.38
CA ASN A 530 23.21 -17.70 -10.31
C ASN A 530 24.24 -18.35 -11.25
N THR A 531 25.53 -18.10 -11.07
CA THR A 531 26.62 -18.65 -11.91
C THR A 531 26.61 -20.18 -11.96
N TYR A 532 26.21 -20.85 -10.86
CA TYR A 532 26.08 -22.31 -10.81
C TYR A 532 25.09 -22.88 -11.85
N LYS A 533 24.09 -22.10 -12.28
CA LYS A 533 23.11 -22.53 -13.29
C LYS A 533 23.75 -22.71 -14.67
N VAL A 534 24.86 -22.04 -14.95
CA VAL A 534 25.57 -22.16 -16.24
C VAL A 534 26.03 -23.59 -16.45
N SER A 535 26.68 -24.19 -15.46
CA SER A 535 27.15 -25.58 -15.54
C SER A 535 26.00 -26.57 -15.73
N ILE A 536 24.86 -26.33 -15.05
CA ILE A 536 23.65 -27.15 -15.19
C ILE A 536 23.07 -27.01 -16.60
N ALA A 537 22.95 -25.78 -17.11
CA ALA A 537 22.44 -25.51 -18.45
C ALA A 537 23.28 -26.20 -19.53
N LYS A 538 24.61 -26.09 -19.44
CA LYS A 538 25.54 -26.78 -20.35
C LYS A 538 25.34 -28.29 -20.33
N ALA A 539 25.24 -28.88 -19.13
CA ALA A 539 25.01 -30.31 -18.98
C ALA A 539 23.66 -30.76 -19.58
N LEU A 540 22.59 -29.97 -19.39
CA LEU A 540 21.29 -30.28 -19.96
C LEU A 540 21.26 -30.13 -21.48
N ILE A 541 21.91 -29.11 -22.06
CA ILE A 541 22.06 -28.98 -23.52
C ILE A 541 22.76 -30.21 -24.09
N LYS A 542 23.94 -30.57 -23.55
CA LYS A 542 24.70 -31.75 -24.00
C LYS A 542 23.83 -33.02 -23.96
N ARG A 543 23.19 -33.30 -22.82
CA ARG A 543 22.37 -34.52 -22.64
C ARG A 543 21.14 -34.56 -23.56
N THR A 544 20.48 -33.43 -23.76
CA THR A 544 19.29 -33.35 -24.62
C THR A 544 19.62 -33.45 -26.10
N ILE A 545 20.78 -32.95 -26.55
CA ILE A 545 21.29 -33.17 -27.92
C ILE A 545 21.60 -34.66 -28.14
N ILE A 546 22.34 -35.29 -27.23
CA ILE A 546 22.74 -36.71 -27.35
C ILE A 546 21.52 -37.64 -27.35
N ALA A 547 20.48 -37.33 -26.57
CA ALA A 547 19.24 -38.09 -26.56
C ALA A 547 18.45 -38.01 -27.89
N CYS A 548 18.80 -37.08 -28.78
CA CYS A 548 18.22 -36.94 -30.11
C CYS A 548 19.08 -37.59 -31.22
N LYS A 549 20.20 -38.24 -30.87
CA LYS A 549 20.90 -39.18 -31.77
C LYS A 549 19.98 -40.35 -32.08
#